data_AF-A0A0G3I5S0-F1
#
_entry.id   AF-A0A0G3I5S0-F1
#
_cell.length_a   1.000
_cell.length_b   1.000
_cell.length_c   1.000
_cell.angle_alpha   90.00
_cell.angle_beta   90.00
_cell.angle_gamma   90.00
#
_symmetry.space_group_name_H-M   'P 1'
#
loop_
_entity.id
_entity.type
_entity.pdbx_description
1 polymer ?
#
loop_
_entity_poly.entity_id
_entity_poly.type
_entity_poly.pdbx_seq_one_letter_code
_entity_poly.pdbx_strand_id
1 'polypeptide(L)'
;MKDKKSIKPYKPRDPARAPTKEAMELIISEVSKGRMLIDVMDDAGRPTDYGFRRALDSNPELRERLDIAIEKQHDRIAKSLITEVDTPPPEEELKHPEYYSDKRDREHRVKCGI
;
A
#
# COMPACT_ATOMS: atom_id res chain seq x y z
N MET A 1 -29.85 5.15 29.88
CA MET A 1 -28.55 5.80 30.16
C MET A 1 -27.49 5.04 29.39
N LYS A 2 -26.71 5.68 28.50
CA LYS A 2 -25.67 5.00 27.71
C LYS A 2 -24.35 5.06 28.47
N ASP A 3 -23.78 3.89 28.77
CA ASP A 3 -22.43 3.75 29.30
C ASP A 3 -21.44 4.48 28.40
N LYS A 4 -20.87 5.58 28.92
CA LYS A 4 -19.76 6.25 28.28
C LYS A 4 -18.58 5.28 28.38
N LYS A 5 -18.26 4.60 27.28
CA LYS A 5 -16.94 3.98 27.09
C LYS A 5 -15.91 5.05 27.46
N SER A 6 -15.28 4.90 28.62
CA SER A 6 -14.10 5.67 28.99
C SER A 6 -13.02 5.31 27.98
N ILE A 7 -12.93 6.12 26.92
CA ILE A 7 -11.79 6.10 26.01
C ILE A 7 -10.60 6.43 26.90
N LYS A 8 -9.74 5.45 27.14
CA LYS A 8 -8.49 5.68 27.88
C LYS A 8 -7.79 6.85 27.19
N PRO A 9 -7.36 7.89 27.92
CA PRO A 9 -6.66 9.01 27.31
C PRO A 9 -5.48 8.48 26.52
N TYR A 10 -5.35 8.91 25.26
CA TYR A 10 -4.18 8.61 24.44
C TYR A 10 -2.96 9.11 25.21
N LYS A 11 -2.22 8.19 25.85
CA LYS A 11 -0.93 8.53 26.45
C LYS A 11 -0.03 8.93 25.28
N PRO A 12 0.49 10.18 25.24
CA PRO A 12 1.52 10.49 24.27
C PRO A 12 2.65 9.49 24.51
N ARG A 13 2.94 8.65 23.51
CA ARG A 13 4.19 7.89 23.51
C ARG A 13 5.32 8.91 23.56
N ASP A 14 6.27 8.68 24.45
CA ASP A 14 7.40 9.59 24.70
C ASP A 14 8.02 10.04 23.36
N PRO A 15 7.86 11.32 22.97
CA PRO A 15 8.25 11.80 21.66
C PRO A 15 9.77 11.80 21.45
N ALA A 16 10.54 11.64 22.53
CA ALA A 16 12.00 11.62 22.51
C ALA A 16 12.60 10.22 22.30
N ARG A 17 11.79 9.16 22.24
CA ARG A 17 12.30 7.78 22.13
C ARG A 17 12.70 7.47 20.68
N ALA A 18 13.90 7.90 20.30
CA ALA A 18 14.55 7.40 19.10
C ALA A 18 14.69 5.87 19.18
N PRO A 19 14.45 5.14 18.08
CA PRO A 19 14.69 3.70 18.05
C PRO A 19 16.16 3.40 18.36
N THR A 20 16.42 2.25 18.97
CA THR A 20 17.79 1.77 19.20
C THR A 20 18.45 1.42 17.86
N LYS A 21 19.79 1.35 17.84
CA LYS A 21 20.54 0.93 16.65
C LYS A 21 20.05 -0.43 16.13
N GLU A 22 19.84 -1.39 17.01
CA GLU A 22 19.33 -2.73 16.68
C GLU A 22 17.93 -2.68 16.04
N ALA A 23 17.03 -1.85 16.58
CA ALA A 23 15.71 -1.66 16.01
C ALA A 23 15.79 -1.04 14.61
N MET A 24 16.69 -0.09 14.39
CA MET A 24 16.92 0.48 13.06
C MET A 24 17.45 -0.56 12.07
N GLU A 25 18.39 -1.41 12.48
CA GLU A 25 18.92 -2.47 11.62
C GLU A 25 17.86 -3.51 11.25
N LEU A 26 16.99 -3.86 12.20
CA LEU A 26 15.84 -4.73 11.94
C LEU A 26 14.88 -4.09 10.93
N ILE A 27 14.54 -2.81 11.12
CA ILE A 27 13.66 -2.07 10.20
C ILE A 27 14.22 -2.09 8.78
N ILE A 28 15.51 -1.74 8.62
CA ILE A 28 16.19 -1.72 7.32
C ILE A 28 16.21 -3.13 6.69
N SER A 29 16.45 -4.17 7.49
CA SER A 29 16.44 -5.55 7.01
C SER A 29 15.08 -5.96 6.45
N GLU A 30 13.99 -5.65 7.16
CA GLU A 30 12.64 -5.98 6.74
C GLU A 30 12.19 -5.17 5.50
N VAL A 31 12.55 -3.90 5.42
CA VAL A 31 12.32 -3.07 4.23
C VAL A 31 13.07 -3.63 3.02
N SER A 32 14.32 -4.07 3.21
CA SER A 32 15.13 -4.72 2.15
C SER A 32 14.53 -6.06 1.69
N LYS A 33 13.72 -6.74 2.52
CA LYS A 33 12.92 -7.91 2.13
C LYS A 33 11.65 -7.54 1.36
N GLY A 34 11.34 -6.26 1.23
CA GLY A 34 10.22 -5.73 0.45
C GLY A 34 8.99 -5.37 1.28
N ARG A 35 9.06 -5.45 2.62
CA ARG A 35 7.95 -5.03 3.50
C ARG A 35 7.82 -3.52 3.51
N MET A 36 6.59 -3.01 3.53
CA MET A 36 6.33 -1.56 3.56
C MET A 36 6.89 -0.96 4.85
N LEU A 37 7.62 0.16 4.73
CA LEU A 37 8.23 0.83 5.87
C LEU A 37 7.22 1.13 6.99
N ILE A 38 5.99 1.52 6.63
CA ILE A 38 4.94 1.84 7.61
C ILE A 38 4.53 0.62 8.44
N ASP A 39 4.45 -0.57 7.83
CA ASP A 39 4.08 -1.81 8.51
C ASP A 39 5.21 -2.26 9.43
N VAL A 40 6.45 -2.16 8.95
CA VAL A 40 7.65 -2.50 9.72
C VAL A 40 7.82 -1.56 10.92
N MET A 41 7.53 -0.27 10.75
CA MET A 41 7.54 0.69 11.84
C MET A 41 6.45 0.40 12.87
N ASP A 42 5.25 -0.05 12.45
CA ASP A 42 4.17 -0.42 13.38
C ASP A 42 4.57 -1.65 14.23
N ASP A 43 5.14 -2.68 13.59
CA ASP A 43 5.68 -3.87 14.26
C ASP A 43 6.81 -3.52 15.25
N ALA A 44 7.65 -2.55 14.91
CA ALA A 44 8.73 -2.05 15.75
C ALA A 44 8.25 -1.18 16.93
N GLY A 45 6.94 -1.13 17.20
CA GLY A 45 6.36 -0.35 18.30
C GLY A 45 6.10 1.11 17.96
N ARG A 46 6.10 1.45 16.66
CA ARG A 46 5.78 2.75 16.07
C ARG A 46 6.64 3.88 16.65
N PRO A 47 7.96 3.91 16.33
CA PRO A 47 8.80 5.05 16.68
C PRO A 47 8.17 6.32 16.09
N THR A 48 8.29 7.44 16.80
CA THR A 48 7.80 8.71 16.27
C THR A 48 8.60 9.07 15.03
N ASP A 49 7.96 9.69 14.04
CA ASP A 49 8.64 10.16 12.81
C ASP A 49 9.87 11.02 13.15
N TYR A 50 9.75 11.85 14.20
CA TYR A 50 10.84 12.65 14.74
C TYR A 50 11.98 11.80 15.32
N GLY A 51 11.68 10.79 16.13
CA GLY A 51 12.67 9.90 16.72
C GLY A 51 13.39 9.04 15.67
N PHE A 52 12.66 8.55 14.67
CA PHE A 52 13.20 7.79 13.56
C PHE A 52 14.13 8.65 12.69
N ARG A 53 13.69 9.86 12.32
CA ARG A 53 14.51 10.82 11.58
C ARG A 53 15.78 11.20 12.35
N ARG A 54 15.66 11.46 13.65
CA ARG A 54 16.81 11.75 14.52
C ARG A 54 17.82 10.60 14.56
N ALA A 55 17.35 9.35 14.58
CA ALA A 55 18.21 8.18 14.55
C ALA A 55 19.02 8.11 13.24
N LEU A 56 18.38 8.39 12.10
CA LEU A 56 19.05 8.48 10.79
C LEU A 56 20.03 9.65 10.71
N ASP A 57 19.65 10.82 11.20
CA ASP A 57 20.53 12.01 11.21
C ASP A 57 21.77 11.79 12.09
N SER A 58 21.63 11.01 13.18
CA SER A 58 22.74 10.66 14.06
C SER A 58 23.64 9.54 13.52
N ASN A 59 23.23 8.84 12.46
CA ASN A 59 23.94 7.68 11.93
C ASN A 59 23.83 7.61 10.39
N PRO A 60 24.73 8.28 9.66
CA PRO A 60 24.71 8.35 8.19
C PRO A 60 24.76 6.98 7.50
N GLU A 61 25.43 5.99 8.11
CA GLU A 61 25.49 4.62 7.58
C GLU A 61 24.11 3.96 7.59
N LEU A 62 23.32 4.11 8.66
CA LEU A 62 21.95 3.59 8.70
C LEU A 62 21.05 4.28 7.67
N ARG A 63 21.27 5.57 7.42
CA ARG A 63 20.56 6.31 6.38
C ARG A 63 20.86 5.78 4.99
N GLU A 64 22.13 5.63 4.64
CA GLU A 64 22.53 5.07 3.35
C GLU A 64 21.98 3.65 3.15
N ARG A 65 22.06 2.80 4.18
CA ARG A 65 21.50 1.45 4.13
C ARG A 65 19.98 1.44 3.97
N LEU A 66 19.28 2.38 4.58
CA LEU A 66 17.84 2.54 4.42
C LEU A 66 17.49 3.01 3.00
N ASP A 67 18.22 3.98 2.45
CA ASP A 67 18.01 4.48 1.09
C ASP A 67 18.16 3.33 0.07
N ILE A 68 19.23 2.53 0.18
CA ILE A 68 19.44 1.33 -0.65
C ILE A 68 18.28 0.31 -0.48
N ALA A 69 17.77 0.14 0.73
CA ALA A 69 16.66 -0.79 0.99
C ALA A 69 15.36 -0.31 0.33
N ILE A 70 15.08 0.99 0.39
CA ILE A 70 13.91 1.62 -0.24
C ILE A 70 14.00 1.52 -1.77
N GLU A 71 15.16 1.81 -2.36
CA GLU A 71 15.38 1.66 -3.81
C GLU A 71 15.10 0.22 -4.27
N LYS A 72 15.63 -0.79 -3.56
CA LYS A 72 15.36 -2.20 -3.86
C LYS A 72 13.89 -2.57 -3.71
N GLN A 73 13.21 -1.99 -2.73
CA GLN A 73 11.78 -2.21 -2.55
C GLN A 73 10.98 -1.62 -3.70
N HIS A 74 11.30 -0.38 -4.11
CA HIS A 74 10.67 0.26 -5.26
C HIS A 74 10.88 -0.54 -6.54
N ASP A 75 12.09 -1.03 -6.79
CA ASP A 75 12.38 -1.90 -7.94
C ASP A 75 11.53 -3.17 -7.93
N ARG A 76 11.30 -3.79 -6.76
CA ARG A 76 10.44 -4.97 -6.64
C ARG A 76 8.98 -4.64 -6.91
N ILE A 77 8.46 -3.55 -6.35
CA ILE A 77 7.09 -3.11 -6.57
C ILE A 77 6.88 -2.78 -8.05
N ALA A 78 7.81 -2.03 -8.66
CA ALA A 78 7.75 -1.68 -10.08
C ALA A 78 7.75 -2.93 -10.97
N LYS A 79 8.61 -3.91 -10.69
CA LYS A 79 8.62 -5.19 -11.41
C LYS A 79 7.31 -5.97 -11.22
N SER A 80 6.79 -6.04 -9.99
CA SER A 80 5.53 -6.71 -9.68
C SER A 80 4.38 -6.13 -10.50
N LEU A 81 4.28 -4.79 -10.53
CA LEU A 81 3.24 -4.08 -11.29
C LEU A 81 3.33 -4.37 -12.80
N ILE A 82 4.54 -4.49 -13.36
CA ILE A 82 4.73 -4.82 -14.78
C ILE A 82 4.34 -6.27 -15.06
N THR A 83 4.73 -7.23 -14.22
CA THR A 83 4.37 -8.65 -14.41
C THR A 83 2.87 -8.93 -14.32
N GLU A 84 2.13 -8.14 -13.54
CA GLU A 84 0.66 -8.21 -13.49
C GLU A 84 0.00 -7.66 -14.77
N VAL A 85 0.71 -6.84 -15.56
CA VAL A 85 0.20 -6.26 -16.82
C VAL A 85 0.61 -7.09 -18.04
N ASP A 86 1.75 -7.79 -17.98
CA ASP A 86 2.30 -8.62 -19.07
C ASP A 86 1.77 -10.06 -19.09
N THR A 87 0.89 -10.44 -18.16
CA THR A 87 0.12 -11.67 -18.31
C THR A 87 -0.98 -11.37 -19.33
N PRO A 88 -0.96 -11.96 -20.55
CA PRO A 88 -2.11 -11.82 -21.44
C PRO A 88 -3.34 -12.26 -20.64
N PRO A 89 -4.45 -11.48 -20.65
CA PRO A 89 -5.65 -11.89 -19.95
C PRO A 89 -5.93 -13.34 -20.36
N PRO A 90 -6.20 -14.25 -19.40
CA PRO A 90 -6.57 -15.60 -19.77
C PRO A 90 -7.66 -15.48 -20.83
N GLU A 91 -7.58 -16.29 -21.89
CA GLU A 91 -8.65 -16.44 -22.87
C GLU A 91 -9.87 -17.04 -22.17
N GLU A 92 -10.47 -16.33 -21.21
CA GLU A 92 -11.86 -16.48 -20.88
C GLU A 92 -12.58 -16.05 -22.15
N GLU A 93 -13.02 -17.05 -22.91
CA GLU A 93 -14.06 -16.90 -23.93
C GLU A 93 -15.07 -15.91 -23.38
N LEU A 94 -15.02 -14.67 -23.89
CA LEU A 94 -16.07 -13.70 -23.72
C LEU A 94 -17.24 -14.30 -24.48
N LYS A 95 -17.95 -15.25 -23.86
CA LYS A 95 -19.27 -15.66 -24.28
C LYS A 95 -20.10 -14.42 -24.08
N HIS A 96 -20.13 -13.58 -25.11
CA HIS A 96 -21.18 -12.61 -25.28
C HIS A 96 -22.46 -13.39 -25.04
N PRO A 97 -23.24 -13.11 -23.97
CA PRO A 97 -24.59 -13.61 -23.97
C PRO A 97 -25.20 -13.09 -25.27
N GLU A 98 -25.69 -13.99 -26.13
CA GLU A 98 -26.50 -13.61 -27.29
C GLU A 98 -27.69 -12.85 -26.73
N TYR A 99 -27.54 -11.53 -26.57
CA TYR A 99 -28.59 -10.68 -26.09
C TYR A 99 -29.53 -10.51 -27.28
N TYR A 100 -30.58 -11.34 -27.25
CA TYR A 100 -31.79 -11.30 -28.04
C TYR A 100 -31.84 -10.11 -29.01
N SER A 101 -31.74 -10.44 -30.30
CA SER A 101 -32.23 -9.62 -31.41
C SER A 101 -33.70 -9.26 -31.15
N ASP A 102 -33.94 -8.19 -30.39
CA ASP A 102 -35.27 -7.74 -30.08
C ASP A 102 -35.80 -6.95 -31.29
N LYS A 103 -36.60 -7.64 -32.10
CA LYS A 103 -37.21 -7.19 -33.37
C LYS A 103 -38.17 -5.99 -33.23
N ARG A 104 -38.02 -5.12 -32.24
CA ARG A 104 -38.93 -4.01 -31.93
C ARG A 104 -38.50 -2.64 -32.46
N ASP A 105 -37.23 -2.47 -32.87
CA ASP A 105 -36.72 -1.19 -33.40
C ASP A 105 -37.26 -0.80 -34.79
N ARG A 106 -37.85 -1.76 -35.52
CA ARG A 106 -38.45 -1.49 -36.84
C ARG A 106 -39.83 -0.85 -36.72
N GLU A 107 -40.59 -1.15 -35.68
CA GLU A 107 -41.95 -0.62 -35.50
C GLU A 107 -41.92 0.83 -34.97
N HIS A 108 -40.92 1.17 -34.15
CA HIS A 108 -40.78 2.52 -33.59
C HIS A 108 -40.40 3.57 -34.64
N ARG A 109 -39.58 3.20 -35.63
CA ARG A 109 -39.15 4.10 -36.72
C ARG A 109 -40.23 4.39 -37.76
N VAL A 110 -41.23 3.52 -37.90
CA VAL A 110 -42.36 3.74 -38.81
C VAL A 110 -43.42 4.64 -38.18
N LYS A 111 -43.50 4.70 -36.83
CA LYS A 111 -44.55 5.45 -36.13
C LYS A 111 -44.18 6.93 -35.87
N CYS A 112 -42.90 7.26 -35.79
CA CYS A 112 -42.42 8.63 -35.71
C CYS A 112 -41.83 9.03 -37.07
N GLY A 113 -42.70 9.47 -37.99
CA GLY A 113 -42.32 9.93 -39.31
C GLY A 113 -41.26 11.05 -39.25
N ILE A 114 -40.09 10.75 -39.81
CA ILE A 114 -39.17 11.74 -40.38
C ILE A 114 -39.47 11.79 -41.88
#